data_AF-A0A816CUE0-F1
#
_entry.id   AF-A0A816CUE0-F1
#
_cell.length_a   1.000
_cell.length_b   1.000
_cell.length_c   1.000
_cell.angle_alpha   90.00
_cell.angle_beta   90.00
_cell.angle_gamma   90.00
#
_symmetry.space_group_name_H-M   'P 1'
#
loop_
_entity.id
_entity.type
_entity.pdbx_description
1 polymer ?
#
loop_
_entity_poly.entity_id
_entity_poly.type
_entity_poly.pdbx_seq_one_letter_code
_entity_poly.pdbx_strand_id
1 'polypeptide(L)'
;MKELLNLALKNSYFQFNEKFYKQKIGLPIDDTISPILADMYMNENQKQHLDEVNIPNRIWRYVDDILIITKMSKQQLDNYAKDLNKICGTIKFTSEFEQNNELNYLDTTLTKLKIRWFRKDTDTDRLLICESSNEKSITTNIVSHMNTRI
;
A
#
# COMPACT_ATOMS: atom_id res chain seq x y z
N MET A 1 23.84 23.86 3.42
CA MET A 1 23.18 22.53 3.33
C MET A 1 22.61 22.27 1.94
N LYS A 2 21.68 23.09 1.40
CA LYS A 2 21.12 22.93 0.05
C LYS A 2 22.16 22.90 -1.08
N GLU A 3 23.20 23.74 -0.99
CA GLU A 3 24.28 23.79 -1.99
C GLU A 3 25.12 22.52 -2.03
N LEU A 4 25.45 21.96 -0.85
CA LEU A 4 26.20 20.71 -0.73
C LEU A 4 25.40 19.54 -1.31
N LEU A 5 24.10 19.49 -1.03
CA LEU A 5 23.19 18.49 -1.57
C LEU A 5 23.11 18.58 -3.11
N ASN A 6 22.94 19.79 -3.65
CA ASN A 6 22.94 20.01 -5.09
C ASN A 6 24.27 19.60 -5.74
N LEU A 7 25.39 19.83 -5.06
CA LEU A 7 26.71 19.44 -5.55
C LEU A 7 26.89 17.92 -5.54
N ALA A 8 26.43 17.23 -4.49
CA ALA A 8 26.44 15.78 -4.41
C ALA A 8 25.59 15.14 -5.52
N LEU A 9 24.33 15.57 -5.65
CA LEU A 9 23.41 15.02 -6.64
C LEU A 9 23.85 15.28 -8.10
N LYS A 10 24.38 16.48 -8.39
CA LYS A 10 24.84 16.85 -9.74
C LYS A 10 26.15 16.18 -10.15
N ASN A 11 26.91 15.61 -9.21
CA ASN A 11 28.21 14.98 -9.46
C ASN A 11 28.20 13.49 -9.16
N SER A 12 27.09 12.83 -9.50
CA SER A 12 26.97 11.38 -9.45
C SER A 12 27.65 10.75 -10.67
N TYR A 13 28.84 10.18 -10.47
CA TYR A 13 29.59 9.44 -11.48
C TYR A 13 29.77 7.99 -11.04
N PHE A 14 29.73 7.07 -11.99
CA PHE A 14 30.01 5.65 -11.75
C PHE A 14 30.88 5.09 -12.87
N GLN A 15 31.60 4.01 -12.59
CA GLN A 15 32.47 3.33 -13.54
C GLN A 15 31.84 1.99 -13.94
N PHE A 16 31.81 1.72 -15.25
CA PHE A 16 31.37 0.44 -15.80
C PHE A 16 32.23 0.10 -17.03
N ASN A 17 32.75 -1.13 -17.12
CA ASN A 17 33.65 -1.56 -18.19
C ASN A 17 34.78 -0.54 -18.47
N GLU A 18 35.48 -0.11 -17.41
CA GLU A 18 36.59 0.86 -17.47
C GLU A 18 36.23 2.25 -18.02
N LYS A 19 34.93 2.54 -18.21
CA LYS A 19 34.43 3.84 -18.66
C LYS A 19 33.67 4.54 -17.55
N PHE A 20 33.88 5.85 -17.46
CA PHE A 20 33.14 6.70 -16.53
C PHE A 20 31.86 7.21 -17.17
N TYR A 21 30.78 7.14 -16.39
CA TYR A 21 29.45 7.60 -16.77
C TYR A 21 28.94 8.58 -15.73
N LYS A 22 28.15 9.56 -16.18
CA LYS A 22 27.46 10.51 -15.32
C LYS A 22 25.98 10.18 -15.30
N GLN A 23 25.40 10.00 -14.12
CA GLN A 23 23.96 9.87 -13.99
C GLN A 23 23.29 11.23 -14.23
N LYS A 24 22.46 11.31 -15.28
CA LYS A 24 21.75 12.55 -15.66
C LYS A 24 20.33 12.63 -15.11
N ILE A 25 19.68 11.48 -14.95
CA ILE A 25 18.28 11.37 -14.53
C ILE A 25 18.21 10.33 -13.41
N GLY A 26 17.41 10.64 -12.39
CA GLY A 26 17.23 9.79 -11.22
C GLY A 26 18.32 10.00 -10.17
N LEU A 27 18.25 9.15 -9.15
CA LEU A 27 19.14 9.15 -8.00
C LEU A 27 20.05 7.90 -8.04
N PRO A 28 21.32 8.00 -7.64
CA PRO A 28 22.20 6.85 -7.54
C PRO A 28 21.70 5.87 -6.47
N ILE A 29 21.60 4.58 -6.81
CA ILE A 29 21.07 3.56 -5.89
C ILE A 29 21.93 3.43 -4.62
N ASP A 30 23.24 3.56 -4.77
CA ASP A 30 24.23 3.30 -3.71
C ASP A 30 24.60 4.55 -2.89
N ASP A 31 23.86 5.65 -3.06
CA ASP A 31 24.08 6.88 -2.30
C ASP A 31 23.18 6.90 -1.05
N THR A 32 23.79 7.12 0.11
CA THR A 32 23.10 7.18 1.42
C THR A 32 21.92 8.15 1.45
N ILE A 33 21.96 9.23 0.66
CA ILE A 33 20.91 10.26 0.66
C ILE A 33 19.77 9.91 -0.32
N SER A 34 20.07 9.08 -1.32
CA SER A 34 19.16 8.80 -2.43
C SER A 34 17.86 8.11 -2.01
N PRO A 35 17.85 7.10 -1.11
CA PRO A 35 16.61 6.50 -0.61
C PRO A 35 15.66 7.52 0.03
N ILE A 36 16.19 8.48 0.80
CA ILE A 36 15.39 9.50 1.48
C ILE A 36 14.76 10.46 0.47
N LEU A 37 15.54 10.89 -0.53
CA LEU A 37 15.04 11.78 -1.58
C LEU A 37 14.03 11.09 -2.50
N ALA A 38 14.28 9.82 -2.83
CA ALA A 38 13.33 9.01 -3.59
C ALA A 38 12.02 8.87 -2.82
N ASP A 39 12.08 8.57 -1.52
CA ASP A 39 10.91 8.46 -0.67
C ASP A 39 10.11 9.76 -0.58
N MET A 40 10.80 10.90 -0.41
CA MET A 40 10.17 12.21 -0.40
C MET A 40 9.47 12.52 -1.72
N TYR A 41 10.12 12.26 -2.85
CA TYR A 41 9.54 12.45 -4.18
C TYR A 41 8.31 11.56 -4.40
N MET A 42 8.40 10.28 -4.02
CA MET A 42 7.28 9.34 -4.14
C MET A 42 6.11 9.71 -3.23
N ASN A 43 6.36 10.20 -2.02
CA ASN A 43 5.32 10.72 -1.12
C ASN A 43 4.56 11.90 -1.72
N GLU A 44 5.27 12.85 -2.35
CA GLU A 44 4.63 13.98 -3.03
C GLU A 44 3.79 13.53 -4.22
N ASN A 45 4.31 12.62 -5.06
CA ASN A 45 3.56 12.04 -6.18
C ASN A 45 2.31 11.29 -5.70
N GLN A 46 2.43 10.50 -4.64
CA GLN A 46 1.31 9.76 -4.06
C GLN A 46 0.20 10.70 -3.59
N LYS A 47 0.53 11.78 -2.87
CA LYS A 47 -0.47 12.78 -2.43
C LYS A 47 -1.13 13.51 -3.59
N GLN A 48 -0.37 13.84 -4.64
CA GLN A 48 -0.91 14.59 -5.77
C GLN A 48 -1.82 13.76 -6.65
N HIS A 49 -1.55 12.46 -6.76
CA HIS A 49 -2.16 11.64 -7.79
C HIS A 49 -3.03 10.51 -7.21
N LEU A 50 -2.57 9.79 -6.18
CA LEU A 50 -3.20 8.54 -5.74
C LEU A 50 -4.36 8.70 -4.75
N ASP A 51 -4.61 9.90 -4.23
CA ASP A 51 -5.72 10.18 -3.31
C ASP A 51 -7.09 9.87 -3.94
N GLU A 52 -7.25 10.06 -5.27
CA GLU A 52 -8.50 9.78 -5.99
C GLU A 52 -8.86 8.28 -6.05
N VAL A 53 -7.85 7.41 -6.03
CA VAL A 53 -8.03 5.95 -6.14
C VAL A 53 -8.24 5.30 -4.78
N ASN A 54 -7.89 6.03 -3.71
CA ASN A 54 -7.75 5.53 -2.35
C ASN A 54 -9.04 5.55 -1.52
N ILE A 55 -10.06 4.78 -1.92
CA ILE A 55 -11.33 4.72 -1.19
C ILE A 55 -11.53 3.27 -0.72
N PRO A 56 -11.10 2.89 0.51
CA PRO A 56 -11.26 3.62 1.78
C PRO A 56 -9.95 3.91 2.56
N ASN A 57 -9.04 4.75 2.04
CA ASN A 57 -7.79 5.14 2.71
C ASN A 57 -6.88 3.97 3.13
N ARG A 58 -6.73 2.97 2.27
CA ARG A 58 -5.88 1.80 2.50
C ARG A 58 -4.84 1.69 1.39
N ILE A 59 -3.74 2.43 1.58
CA ILE A 59 -2.53 2.31 0.77
C ILE A 59 -1.40 1.81 1.65
N TRP A 60 -0.69 0.79 1.15
CA TRP A 60 0.60 0.39 1.67
C TRP A 60 1.64 0.62 0.59
N ARG A 61 2.75 1.27 0.94
CA ARG A 61 3.85 1.54 0.02
C ARG A 61 5.14 0.98 0.60
N TYR A 62 5.91 0.28 -0.23
CA TYR A 62 7.25 -0.16 0.05
C TYR A 62 8.16 0.32 -1.07
N VAL A 63 8.95 1.37 -0.81
CA VAL A 63 9.79 2.04 -1.82
C VAL A 63 8.96 2.45 -3.04
N ASP A 64 9.01 1.68 -4.13
CA ASP A 64 8.34 1.85 -5.41
C ASP A 64 7.07 0.99 -5.57
N ASP A 65 6.89 -0.06 -4.76
CA ASP A 65 5.72 -0.94 -4.80
C ASP A 65 4.56 -0.41 -3.96
N ILE A 66 3.40 -0.23 -4.60
CA ILE A 66 2.19 0.34 -3.99
C ILE A 66 1.05 -0.68 -4.05
N LEU A 67 0.51 -1.03 -2.89
CA LEU A 67 -0.70 -1.82 -2.71
C LEU A 67 -1.87 -0.90 -2.36
N ILE A 68 -2.93 -0.93 -3.17
CA ILE A 68 -4.13 -0.10 -2.98
C ILE A 68 -5.37 -0.98 -2.97
N ILE A 69 -6.26 -0.77 -1.99
CA ILE A 69 -7.63 -1.29 -2.04
C ILE A 69 -8.52 -0.20 -2.64
N THR A 70 -9.05 -0.45 -3.84
CA THR A 70 -9.88 0.50 -4.56
C THR A 70 -11.23 -0.07 -4.97
N LYS A 71 -12.20 0.82 -5.21
CA LYS A 71 -13.52 0.48 -5.80
C LYS A 71 -13.48 0.49 -7.33
N MET A 72 -12.40 0.94 -7.94
CA MET A 72 -12.25 0.97 -9.39
C MET A 72 -12.22 -0.45 -9.96
N SER A 73 -12.90 -0.64 -11.09
CA SER A 73 -12.74 -1.86 -11.90
C SER A 73 -11.36 -1.90 -12.55
N LYS A 74 -10.91 -3.10 -12.97
CA LYS A 74 -9.65 -3.28 -13.70
C LYS A 74 -9.48 -2.31 -14.86
N GLN A 75 -10.52 -2.13 -15.69
CA GLN A 75 -10.46 -1.23 -16.85
C GLN A 75 -10.31 0.24 -16.44
N GLN A 76 -10.96 0.66 -15.35
CA GLN A 76 -10.82 2.02 -14.83
C GLN A 76 -9.41 2.25 -14.30
N LEU A 77 -8.85 1.28 -13.59
CA LEU A 77 -7.48 1.34 -13.08
C LEU A 77 -6.45 1.42 -14.21
N ASP A 78 -6.60 0.59 -15.25
CA ASP A 78 -5.71 0.59 -16.41
C ASP A 78 -5.73 1.94 -17.17
N ASN A 79 -6.91 2.55 -17.29
CA ASN A 79 -7.05 3.87 -17.90
C ASN A 79 -6.42 4.96 -17.02
N TYR A 80 -6.67 4.89 -15.71
CA TYR A 80 -6.09 5.81 -14.75
C TYR A 80 -4.55 5.74 -14.75
N ALA A 81 -3.97 4.54 -14.76
CA ALA A 81 -2.51 4.36 -14.86
C ALA A 81 -1.94 4.95 -16.16
N LYS A 82 -2.65 4.79 -17.29
CA LYS A 82 -2.27 5.43 -18.56
C LYS A 82 -2.30 6.95 -18.49
N ASP A 83 -3.29 7.52 -17.81
CA ASP A 83 -3.41 8.96 -17.65
C ASP A 83 -2.33 9.52 -16.71
N LEU A 84 -2.03 8.82 -15.61
CA LEU A 84 -0.88 9.13 -14.75
C LEU A 84 0.44 9.13 -15.52
N ASN A 85 0.65 8.13 -16.38
CA ASN A 85 1.87 8.02 -17.19
C ASN A 85 2.03 9.15 -18.23
N LYS A 86 0.94 9.83 -18.62
CA LYS A 86 1.03 11.03 -19.47
C LYS A 86 1.48 12.25 -18.68
N ILE A 87 1.15 12.30 -17.39
CA ILE A 87 1.48 13.40 -16.48
C ILE A 87 2.91 13.24 -15.95
N CYS A 88 3.22 12.07 -15.40
CA CYS A 88 4.53 11.72 -14.87
C CYS A 88 5.45 11.27 -16.00
N GLY A 89 6.08 12.21 -16.71
CA GLY A 89 7.00 11.89 -17.81
C GLY A 89 8.28 11.15 -17.41
N THR A 90 8.59 11.08 -16.10
CA THR A 90 9.84 10.46 -15.59
C THR A 90 9.60 9.09 -14.93
N ILE A 91 8.42 8.88 -14.33
CA ILE A 91 8.05 7.63 -13.65
C ILE A 91 6.92 6.97 -14.42
N LYS A 92 7.07 5.66 -14.69
CA LYS A 92 6.02 4.85 -15.30
C LYS A 92 5.34 4.00 -14.25
N PHE A 93 4.05 4.24 -14.06
CA PHE A 93 3.14 3.41 -13.27
C PHE A 93 2.71 2.18 -14.07
N THR A 94 2.89 1.02 -13.48
CA THR A 94 2.30 -0.24 -13.91
C THR A 94 1.27 -0.69 -12.86
N SER A 95 0.21 -1.36 -13.29
CA SER A 95 -0.84 -1.83 -12.38
C SER A 95 -1.07 -3.32 -12.59
N GLU A 96 -1.16 -4.04 -11.47
CA GLU A 96 -1.63 -5.42 -11.42
C GLU A 96 -2.95 -5.46 -10.65
N PHE A 97 -3.87 -6.30 -11.09
CA PHE A 97 -5.19 -6.47 -10.46
C PHE A 97 -5.29 -7.90 -9.93
N GLU A 98 -5.99 -8.06 -8.81
CA GLU A 98 -6.25 -9.37 -8.19
C GLU A 98 -6.84 -10.36 -9.22
N GLN A 99 -6.28 -11.56 -9.28
CA GLN A 99 -6.75 -12.66 -10.12
C GLN A 99 -6.96 -13.90 -9.26
N ASN A 100 -8.09 -14.58 -9.42
CA ASN A 100 -8.42 -15.80 -8.66
C ASN A 100 -8.38 -15.64 -7.12
N ASN A 101 -8.63 -14.44 -6.60
CA ASN A 101 -8.48 -14.05 -5.18
C ASN A 101 -7.03 -14.02 -4.65
N GLU A 102 -6.07 -13.88 -5.57
CA GLU A 102 -4.65 -13.78 -5.26
C GLU A 102 -4.05 -12.51 -5.90
N LEU A 103 -3.11 -11.89 -5.19
CA LEU A 103 -2.36 -10.73 -5.65
C LEU A 103 -0.94 -10.81 -5.10
N ASN A 104 0.06 -10.70 -5.97
CA ASN A 104 1.45 -10.66 -5.52
C ASN A 104 1.79 -9.24 -5.03
N TYR A 105 2.51 -9.17 -3.91
CA TYR A 105 3.04 -7.94 -3.35
C TYR A 105 4.36 -8.25 -2.65
N LEU A 106 5.47 -7.66 -3.15
CA LEU A 106 6.83 -7.98 -2.73
C LEU A 106 7.09 -9.50 -2.86
N ASP A 107 7.74 -10.10 -1.87
CA ASP A 107 8.00 -11.55 -1.79
C ASP A 107 6.80 -12.36 -1.24
N THR A 108 5.58 -11.81 -1.31
CA THR A 108 4.38 -12.43 -0.74
C THR A 108 3.22 -12.49 -1.71
N THR A 109 2.42 -13.56 -1.63
CA THR A 109 1.12 -13.67 -2.33
C THR A 109 0.01 -13.40 -1.33
N LEU A 110 -0.67 -12.28 -1.51
CA LEU A 110 -1.83 -11.90 -0.74
C LEU A 110 -3.03 -12.69 -1.23
N THR A 111 -3.70 -13.37 -0.31
CA THR A 111 -4.98 -14.04 -0.56
C THR A 111 -6.04 -13.46 0.34
N LYS A 112 -7.27 -13.40 -0.14
CA LYS A 112 -8.39 -12.87 0.66
C LYS A 112 -8.71 -13.83 1.80
N LEU A 113 -8.14 -13.57 2.97
CA LEU A 113 -8.43 -14.31 4.20
C LEU A 113 -9.89 -14.09 4.62
N LYS A 114 -10.72 -15.11 4.40
CA LYS A 114 -12.08 -15.15 4.94
C LYS A 114 -12.03 -15.60 6.39
N ILE A 115 -11.81 -14.66 7.30
CA ILE A 115 -11.89 -14.94 8.73
C ILE A 115 -13.35 -15.19 9.08
N ARG A 116 -13.66 -16.41 9.50
CA ARG A 116 -14.95 -16.79 10.06
C ARG A 116 -14.75 -17.20 11.50
N TRP A 117 -15.69 -16.80 12.36
CA TRP A 117 -15.75 -17.33 13.71
C TRP A 117 -15.97 -18.84 13.64
N PHE A 118 -15.01 -19.61 14.15
CA PHE A 118 -15.14 -21.05 14.23
C PHE A 118 -16.16 -21.43 15.29
N ARG A 119 -17.12 -22.29 14.93
CA ARG A 119 -18.09 -22.89 15.86
C ARG A 119 -17.81 -24.38 15.98
N LYS A 120 -17.78 -24.87 17.21
CA LYS A 120 -17.74 -26.32 17.48
C LYS A 120 -19.14 -26.88 17.28
N ASP A 121 -19.26 -28.12 16.80
CA ASP A 121 -20.56 -28.78 16.61
C ASP A 121 -21.34 -28.97 17.92
N THR A 122 -20.66 -28.94 19.06
CA THR A 122 -21.26 -29.02 20.40
C THR A 122 -21.68 -27.66 20.97
N ASP A 123 -21.46 -26.56 20.24
CA ASP A 123 -21.84 -25.24 20.70
C ASP A 123 -23.36 -25.07 20.65
N THR A 124 -23.96 -24.71 21.78
CA THR A 124 -25.42 -24.52 21.91
C THR A 124 -25.87 -23.11 21.55
N ASP A 125 -24.93 -22.25 21.15
CA ASP A 125 -25.18 -20.83 20.81
C ASP A 125 -25.85 -20.06 21.95
N ARG A 126 -25.66 -20.54 23.19
CA ARG A 126 -26.21 -19.94 24.39
C ARG A 126 -25.41 -18.70 24.75
N LEU A 127 -26.08 -17.58 24.67
CA LEU A 127 -25.55 -16.29 25.07
C LEU A 127 -25.85 -16.05 26.54
N LEU A 128 -25.11 -15.12 27.11
CA LEU A 128 -25.25 -14.74 28.50
C LEU A 128 -26.61 -14.04 28.69
N ILE A 129 -27.43 -14.57 29.60
CA ILE A 129 -28.80 -14.09 29.84
C ILE A 129 -28.73 -12.67 30.45
N CYS A 130 -29.50 -11.73 29.90
CA CYS A 130 -29.52 -10.32 30.34
C CYS A 130 -29.90 -10.15 31.81
N GLU A 131 -30.65 -11.09 32.37
CA GLU A 131 -31.14 -11.11 33.75
C GLU A 131 -30.18 -11.79 34.73
N SER A 132 -29.05 -12.32 34.26
CA SER A 132 -28.01 -12.87 35.14
C SER A 132 -27.35 -11.75 35.97
N SER A 133 -26.78 -12.08 37.13
CA SER A 133 -26.10 -11.14 38.03
C SER A 133 -24.78 -10.57 37.50
N ASN A 134 -24.56 -10.61 36.18
CA ASN A 134 -23.39 -10.04 35.54
C ASN A 134 -23.60 -8.55 35.28
N GLU A 135 -22.48 -7.82 35.16
CA GLU A 135 -22.53 -6.39 34.87
C GLU A 135 -23.14 -6.12 33.49
N LYS A 136 -24.01 -5.10 33.39
CA LYS A 136 -24.72 -4.74 32.14
C LYS A 136 -23.78 -4.43 30.96
N SER A 137 -22.56 -4.00 31.25
CA SER A 137 -21.52 -3.76 30.24
C SER A 137 -21.17 -5.04 29.46
N ILE A 138 -21.16 -6.20 30.12
CA ILE A 138 -20.81 -7.49 29.52
C ILE A 138 -21.90 -7.94 28.54
N THR A 139 -23.17 -7.88 28.94
CA THR A 139 -24.30 -8.27 28.08
C THR A 139 -24.43 -7.33 26.88
N THR A 140 -24.22 -6.03 27.08
CA THR A 140 -24.20 -5.03 25.99
C THR A 140 -23.08 -5.28 24.99
N ASN A 141 -21.86 -5.60 25.48
CA ASN A 141 -20.74 -5.95 24.62
C ASN A 141 -20.97 -7.24 23.83
N ILE A 142 -21.62 -8.24 24.41
CA ILE A 142 -21.94 -9.49 23.70
C ILE A 142 -22.85 -9.21 22.50
N VAL A 143 -23.87 -8.35 22.67
CA VAL A 143 -24.77 -7.93 21.59
C VAL A 143 -24.04 -7.11 20.53
N SER A 144 -23.18 -6.16 20.92
CA SER A 144 -22.43 -5.35 19.95
C SER A 144 -21.47 -6.20 19.10
N HIS A 145 -20.80 -7.18 19.72
CA HIS A 145 -19.92 -8.11 19.03
C HIS A 145 -20.70 -9.10 18.16
N MET A 146 -21.98 -9.37 18.43
CA MET A 146 -22.81 -10.19 17.54
C MET A 146 -23.12 -9.50 16.21
N ASN A 147 -23.34 -8.19 16.21
CA ASN A 147 -23.57 -7.45 14.96
C ASN A 147 -22.33 -7.42 14.05
N THR A 148 -21.14 -7.63 14.61
CA THR A 148 -19.89 -7.77 13.83
C THR A 148 -19.57 -9.22 13.44
N ARG A 149 -20.43 -10.20 13.81
CA ARG A 149 -20.30 -11.62 13.43
C ARG A 149 -20.98 -11.97 12.10
N ILE A 150 -21.83 -11.10 11.53
CA ILE A 150 -22.50 -11.29 10.23
C ILE A 150 -21.64 -10.67 9.13
#